data_AF-F7ISH7-F1
#
_entry.id   AF-F7ISH7-F1
#
_cell.length_a   1.000
_cell.length_b   1.000
_cell.length_c   1.000
_cell.angle_alpha   90.00
_cell.angle_beta   90.00
_cell.angle_gamma   90.00
#
_symmetry.space_group_name_H-M   'P 1'
#
loop_
_entity.id
_entity.type
_entity.pdbx_description
1 polymer ?
#
loop_
_entity_poly.entity_id
_entity_poly.type
_entity_poly.pdbx_seq_one_letter_code
_entity_poly.pdbx_strand_id
1 'polypeptide(L)'
;MEKPILKNLNEMLCPIIANEVEALNANLSTLEVLTRIDNYTLLDYSLISSPEITENYLDLNLKGVFYPLENLVDPYFSPVPFVLPERSNSMLYIGIAEYFFKSASFAYFTAGAFNVTLSTKEISNHFVQNSQGLGNVLSRVASTSVGLVILGQRLVCSLSLNRFRLALPESNRSNIEVLRFENILSSILHFGVLPLANAKLQQGFPLPNPHKISFVNSDIEVLEGFLLISTDLKYETSSKQHPSFHGWEGLNLISGWWRGKSAP
;
A
#
# COMPACT_ATOMS: atom_id res chain seq x y z
N MET A 1 -7.69 9.14 -55.31
CA MET A 1 -6.48 9.58 -54.56
C MET A 1 -6.53 9.23 -53.08
N GLU A 2 -7.69 8.93 -52.50
CA GLU A 2 -7.85 8.68 -51.05
C GLU A 2 -7.17 7.38 -50.53
N LYS A 3 -7.30 6.27 -51.26
CA LYS A 3 -6.69 4.97 -50.89
C LYS A 3 -5.16 5.01 -50.70
N PRO A 4 -4.35 5.61 -51.59
CA PRO A 4 -2.90 5.70 -51.38
C PRO A 4 -2.48 6.63 -50.24
N ILE A 5 -3.28 7.66 -49.93
CA ILE A 5 -3.01 8.55 -48.79
C ILE A 5 -3.23 7.80 -47.47
N LEU A 6 -4.34 7.08 -47.33
CA LEU A 6 -4.63 6.24 -46.17
C LEU A 6 -3.55 5.17 -45.95
N LYS A 7 -3.07 4.55 -47.04
CA LYS A 7 -1.99 3.56 -46.96
C LYS A 7 -0.70 4.16 -46.42
N ASN A 8 -0.25 5.29 -46.98
CA ASN A 8 0.96 5.98 -46.49
C ASN A 8 0.81 6.48 -45.05
N LEU A 9 -0.39 6.92 -44.66
CA LEU A 9 -0.66 7.38 -43.30
C LEU A 9 -0.55 6.23 -42.29
N ASN A 10 -1.12 5.06 -42.60
CA ASN A 10 -1.01 3.87 -41.76
C ASN A 10 0.43 3.35 -41.67
N GLU A 11 1.18 3.38 -42.78
CA GLU A 11 2.60 3.02 -42.81
C GLU A 11 3.46 3.92 -41.91
N MET A 12 3.07 5.19 -41.71
CA MET A 12 3.72 6.11 -40.79
C MET A 12 3.23 6.00 -39.34
N LEU A 13 1.92 5.86 -39.13
CA LEU A 13 1.32 5.87 -37.78
C LEU A 13 1.61 4.60 -36.99
N CYS A 14 1.58 3.42 -37.62
CA CYS A 14 1.77 2.16 -36.91
C CYS A 14 3.14 2.08 -36.22
N PRO A 15 4.28 2.42 -36.86
CA PRO A 15 5.57 2.47 -36.19
C PRO A 15 5.64 3.48 -35.05
N ILE A 16 4.99 4.65 -35.20
CA ILE A 16 4.94 5.68 -34.14
C ILE A 16 4.22 5.13 -32.91
N ILE A 17 3.03 4.56 -33.09
CA ILE A 17 2.25 3.99 -31.99
C ILE A 17 3.01 2.83 -31.34
N ALA A 18 3.61 1.94 -32.15
CA ALA A 18 4.40 0.82 -31.63
C ALA A 18 5.57 1.30 -30.76
N ASN A 19 6.32 2.31 -31.22
CA ASN A 19 7.43 2.89 -30.46
C ASN A 19 6.97 3.51 -29.13
N GLU A 20 5.83 4.21 -29.11
CA GLU A 20 5.29 4.78 -27.87
C GLU A 20 4.81 3.69 -26.90
N VAL A 21 4.23 2.60 -27.41
CA VAL A 21 3.85 1.42 -26.59
C VAL A 21 5.08 0.73 -26.01
N GLU A 22 6.15 0.58 -26.79
CA GLU A 22 7.43 0.05 -26.30
C GLU A 22 8.04 0.94 -25.21
N ALA A 23 7.99 2.26 -25.40
CA ALA A 23 8.46 3.22 -24.39
C ALA A 23 7.62 3.14 -23.11
N LEU A 24 6.29 2.99 -23.23
CA LEU A 24 5.41 2.76 -22.08
C LEU A 24 5.77 1.46 -21.35
N ASN A 25 5.98 0.37 -22.08
CA ASN A 25 6.35 -0.93 -21.51
C ASN A 25 7.70 -0.86 -20.77
N ALA A 26 8.68 -0.14 -21.33
CA ALA A 26 9.96 0.10 -20.66
C ALA A 26 9.77 0.85 -19.33
N ASN A 27 8.92 1.88 -19.29
CA ASN A 27 8.62 2.63 -18.06
C ASN A 27 7.86 1.80 -17.01
N LEU A 28 6.95 0.93 -17.44
CA LEU A 28 6.23 0.03 -16.52
C LEU A 28 7.18 -1.03 -15.93
N SER A 29 8.16 -1.49 -16.73
CA SER A 29 9.15 -2.49 -16.30
C SER A 29 10.15 -1.95 -15.27
N THR A 30 10.27 -0.63 -15.10
CA THR A 30 11.15 -0.03 -14.07
C THR A 30 10.50 0.13 -12.70
N LEU A 31 9.20 -0.21 -12.56
CA LEU A 31 8.52 -0.08 -11.27
C LEU A 31 9.13 -1.03 -10.24
N GLU A 32 9.51 -0.48 -9.09
CA GLU A 32 10.04 -1.28 -7.98
C GLU A 32 8.97 -2.18 -7.41
N VAL A 33 9.07 -3.45 -7.73
CA VAL A 33 8.15 -4.49 -7.28
C VAL A 33 8.44 -4.91 -5.83
N LEU A 34 9.73 -4.88 -5.45
CA LEU A 34 10.20 -5.12 -4.09
C LEU A 34 10.59 -3.78 -3.47
N THR A 35 9.84 -3.34 -2.47
CA THR A 35 10.06 -2.06 -1.79
C THR A 35 10.54 -2.31 -0.36
N ARG A 36 11.69 -1.75 0.00
CA ARG A 36 12.15 -1.74 1.40
C ARG A 36 11.32 -0.74 2.19
N ILE A 37 10.59 -1.23 3.19
CA ILE A 37 9.74 -0.39 4.04
C ILE A 37 10.58 0.27 5.13
N ASP A 38 11.46 -0.49 5.77
CA ASP A 38 12.36 -0.01 6.81
C ASP A 38 13.57 -0.94 7.03
N ASN A 39 14.16 -0.91 8.23
CA ASN A 39 15.30 -1.73 8.63
C ASN A 39 14.93 -3.14 9.11
N TYR A 40 13.66 -3.52 8.99
CA TYR A 40 13.18 -4.84 9.40
C TYR A 40 12.51 -5.58 8.25
N THR A 41 11.79 -4.87 7.37
CA THR A 41 10.89 -5.51 6.40
C THR A 41 11.03 -5.02 4.96
N LEU A 42 10.73 -5.94 4.05
CA LEU A 42 10.52 -5.75 2.62
C LEU A 42 9.07 -6.03 2.27
N LEU A 43 8.53 -5.30 1.30
CA LEU A 43 7.20 -5.49 0.75
C LEU A 43 7.31 -5.89 -0.71
N ASP A 44 6.65 -6.99 -1.09
CA ASP A 44 6.62 -7.52 -2.44
C ASP A 44 5.24 -7.33 -3.08
N TYR A 45 5.21 -6.54 -4.17
CA TYR A 45 4.06 -6.30 -5.03
C TYR A 45 4.17 -7.00 -6.38
N SER A 46 4.89 -8.12 -6.47
CA SER A 46 5.01 -8.89 -7.72
C SER A 46 3.66 -9.30 -8.26
N LEU A 47 3.51 -9.22 -9.58
CA LEU A 47 2.36 -9.79 -10.28
C LEU A 47 2.35 -11.30 -10.05
N ILE A 48 1.23 -11.82 -9.56
CA ILE A 48 1.04 -13.26 -9.36
C ILE A 48 0.52 -13.95 -10.64
N SER A 49 -0.06 -13.16 -11.54
CA SER A 49 -0.58 -13.59 -12.83
C SER A 49 -0.49 -12.45 -13.84
N SER A 50 -0.66 -12.76 -15.13
CA SER A 50 -0.90 -11.73 -16.14
C SER A 50 -2.13 -10.88 -15.78
N PRO A 51 -2.15 -9.59 -16.17
CA PRO A 51 -3.33 -8.74 -16.03
C PRO A 51 -4.55 -9.33 -16.71
N GLU A 52 -5.72 -9.19 -16.08
CA GLU A 52 -7.00 -9.62 -16.64
C GLU A 52 -7.72 -8.41 -17.24
N ILE A 53 -8.08 -8.49 -18.52
CA ILE A 53 -8.72 -7.40 -19.27
C ILE A 53 -10.14 -7.81 -19.59
N THR A 54 -11.11 -7.00 -19.15
CA THR A 54 -12.52 -7.16 -19.48
C THR A 54 -13.01 -5.97 -20.32
N GLU A 55 -14.29 -5.99 -20.71
CA GLU A 55 -14.90 -4.86 -21.41
C GLU A 55 -15.00 -3.60 -20.54
N ASN A 56 -14.99 -3.75 -19.21
CA ASN A 56 -15.27 -2.68 -18.27
C ASN A 56 -14.08 -2.27 -17.41
N TYR A 57 -13.13 -3.18 -17.16
CA TYR A 57 -12.03 -2.96 -16.23
C TYR A 57 -10.78 -3.78 -16.59
N LEU A 58 -9.67 -3.40 -15.94
CA LEU A 58 -8.38 -4.08 -15.98
C LEU A 58 -8.00 -4.45 -14.55
N ASP A 59 -7.79 -5.74 -14.29
CA ASP A 59 -7.41 -6.24 -12.98
C ASP A 59 -5.93 -6.64 -12.92
N LEU A 60 -5.27 -6.20 -11.85
CA LEU A 60 -3.87 -6.51 -11.54
C LEU A 60 -3.79 -7.27 -10.22
N ASN A 61 -3.43 -8.54 -10.29
CA ASN A 61 -3.25 -9.38 -9.11
C ASN A 61 -1.82 -9.26 -8.60
N LEU A 62 -1.64 -8.61 -7.45
CA LEU A 62 -0.34 -8.38 -6.80
C LEU A 62 -0.17 -9.30 -5.57
N LYS A 63 1.08 -9.67 -5.27
CA LYS A 63 1.40 -10.57 -4.14
C LYS A 63 1.08 -9.94 -2.77
N GLY A 64 1.46 -8.67 -2.58
CA GLY A 64 1.13 -7.88 -1.39
C GLY A 64 1.59 -8.52 -0.08
N VAL A 65 2.85 -8.95 0.00
CA VAL A 65 3.38 -9.72 1.14
C VAL A 65 4.61 -9.07 1.75
N PHE A 66 4.71 -9.11 3.08
CA PHE A 66 5.89 -8.66 3.82
C PHE A 66 6.84 -9.80 4.15
N TYR A 67 8.13 -9.54 4.01
CA TYR A 67 9.21 -10.42 4.44
C TYR A 67 10.12 -9.73 5.45
N PRO A 68 10.66 -10.46 6.44
CA PRO A 68 11.87 -10.04 7.14
C PRO A 68 13.03 -9.83 6.16
N LEU A 69 13.86 -8.81 6.39
CA LEU A 69 15.01 -8.53 5.51
C LEU A 69 15.99 -9.70 5.37
N GLU A 70 16.13 -10.50 6.42
CA GLU A 70 17.07 -11.64 6.45
C GLU A 70 16.48 -12.93 5.87
N ASN A 71 15.17 -13.00 5.64
CA ASN A 71 14.50 -14.23 5.23
C ASN A 71 13.29 -13.97 4.32
N LEU A 72 13.45 -14.24 3.02
CA LEU A 72 12.43 -14.02 1.99
C LEU A 72 11.54 -15.26 1.72
N VAL A 73 11.30 -16.07 2.74
CA VAL A 73 10.43 -17.25 2.62
C VAL A 73 8.98 -16.85 2.85
N ASP A 74 8.08 -17.39 2.00
CA ASP A 74 6.64 -17.17 2.11
C ASP A 74 6.10 -17.60 3.48
N PRO A 75 5.20 -16.81 4.08
CA PRO A 75 4.54 -17.19 5.33
C PRO A 75 3.83 -18.55 5.23
N TYR A 76 3.77 -19.28 6.35
CA TYR A 76 3.11 -20.60 6.40
C TYR A 76 1.59 -20.57 6.21
N PHE A 77 0.99 -19.39 6.27
CA PHE A 77 -0.42 -19.17 6.01
C PHE A 77 -0.61 -18.64 4.58
N SER A 78 -1.77 -18.91 3.98
CA SER A 78 -2.06 -18.53 2.59
C SER A 78 -3.11 -17.41 2.52
N PRO A 79 -3.11 -16.60 1.46
CA PRO A 79 -4.17 -15.61 1.23
C PRO A 79 -5.50 -16.29 0.95
N VAL A 80 -6.58 -15.68 1.42
CA VAL A 80 -7.95 -16.05 1.05
C VAL A 80 -8.33 -15.26 -0.20
N PRO A 81 -8.77 -15.90 -1.29
CA PRO A 81 -9.25 -15.19 -2.47
C PRO A 81 -10.44 -14.28 -2.13
N PHE A 82 -10.47 -13.10 -2.73
CA PHE A 82 -11.58 -12.16 -2.62
C PHE A 82 -11.86 -11.56 -4.00
N VAL A 83 -13.07 -11.01 -4.17
CA VAL A 83 -13.51 -10.37 -5.41
C VAL A 83 -13.88 -8.92 -5.09
N LEU A 84 -13.43 -7.99 -5.92
CA LEU A 84 -13.77 -6.59 -5.79
C LEU A 84 -15.23 -6.35 -6.22
N PRO A 85 -15.97 -5.46 -5.54
CA PRO A 85 -17.33 -5.14 -5.96
C PRO A 85 -17.32 -4.42 -7.32
N GLU A 86 -18.24 -4.81 -8.21
CA GLU A 86 -18.44 -4.13 -9.50
C GLU A 86 -19.00 -2.72 -9.29
N ARG A 87 -18.11 -1.73 -9.31
CA ARG A 87 -18.43 -0.31 -9.16
C ARG A 87 -17.69 0.49 -10.23
N SER A 88 -18.27 1.63 -10.60
CA SER A 88 -17.71 2.56 -11.60
C SER A 88 -17.69 4.01 -11.11
N ASN A 89 -17.77 4.19 -9.78
CA ASN A 89 -17.78 5.50 -9.15
C ASN A 89 -16.38 6.08 -8.87
N SER A 90 -15.31 5.33 -9.14
CA SER A 90 -13.92 5.77 -8.95
C SER A 90 -13.04 5.20 -10.06
N MET A 91 -11.90 5.85 -10.33
CA MET A 91 -10.98 5.43 -11.39
C MET A 91 -10.13 4.21 -11.04
N LEU A 92 -9.86 3.98 -9.74
CA LEU A 92 -9.04 2.88 -9.25
C LEU A 92 -9.65 2.28 -7.98
N TYR A 93 -9.67 0.96 -7.93
CA TYR A 93 -10.00 0.19 -6.74
C TYR A 93 -8.79 -0.65 -6.33
N ILE A 94 -8.45 -0.63 -5.04
CA ILE A 94 -7.36 -1.45 -4.48
C ILE A 94 -7.97 -2.30 -3.36
N GLY A 95 -7.92 -3.62 -3.54
CA GLY A 95 -8.25 -4.57 -2.49
C GLY A 95 -7.01 -5.01 -1.74
N ILE A 96 -6.99 -4.80 -0.42
CA ILE A 96 -5.90 -5.24 0.46
C ILE A 96 -6.41 -6.36 1.35
N ALA A 97 -6.01 -7.59 1.06
CA ALA A 97 -6.39 -8.76 1.83
C ALA A 97 -5.95 -8.67 3.30
N GLU A 98 -6.69 -9.31 4.21
CA GLU A 98 -6.25 -9.53 5.59
C GLU A 98 -4.86 -10.18 5.66
N TYR A 99 -4.54 -11.01 4.66
CA TYR A 99 -3.22 -11.63 4.46
C TYR A 99 -2.07 -10.61 4.42
N PHE A 100 -2.27 -9.44 3.80
CA PHE A 100 -1.26 -8.37 3.76
C PHE A 100 -0.88 -7.94 5.18
N PHE A 101 -1.87 -7.65 6.02
CA PHE A 101 -1.64 -7.22 7.41
C PHE A 101 -1.10 -8.35 8.30
N LYS A 102 -1.56 -9.59 8.09
CA LYS A 102 -1.04 -10.78 8.78
C LYS A 102 0.45 -11.00 8.46
N SER A 103 0.84 -10.91 7.19
CA SER A 103 2.24 -11.03 6.78
C SER A 103 3.10 -9.91 7.33
N ALA A 104 2.61 -8.66 7.33
CA ALA A 104 3.31 -7.53 7.94
C ALA A 104 3.57 -7.77 9.43
N SER A 105 2.54 -8.13 10.20
CA SER A 105 2.67 -8.41 11.63
C SER A 105 3.64 -9.55 11.91
N PHE A 106 3.61 -10.62 11.10
CA PHE A 106 4.52 -11.75 11.23
C PHE A 106 5.97 -11.36 10.93
N ALA A 107 6.21 -10.62 9.85
CA ALA A 107 7.53 -10.17 9.45
C ALA A 107 8.17 -9.27 10.52
N TYR A 108 7.43 -8.28 11.03
CA TYR A 108 7.91 -7.41 12.10
C TYR A 108 8.16 -8.16 13.42
N PHE A 109 7.30 -9.11 13.77
CA PHE A 109 7.46 -9.91 14.98
C PHE A 109 8.73 -10.77 14.92
N THR A 110 8.91 -11.50 13.82
CA THR A 110 10.07 -12.39 13.62
C THR A 110 11.38 -11.62 13.47
N ALA A 111 11.35 -10.41 12.92
CA ALA A 111 12.49 -9.50 12.87
C ALA A 111 12.83 -8.84 14.21
N GLY A 112 12.07 -9.11 15.29
CA GLY A 112 12.31 -8.56 16.62
C GLY A 112 11.95 -7.08 16.77
N ALA A 113 11.22 -6.50 15.81
CA ALA A 113 10.88 -5.07 15.79
C ALA A 113 9.89 -4.67 16.90
N PHE A 114 9.20 -5.64 17.51
CA PHE A 114 8.25 -5.41 18.60
C PHE A 114 8.89 -5.44 20.00
N ASN A 115 10.23 -5.52 20.09
CA ASN A 115 10.90 -5.46 21.38
C ASN A 115 11.01 -4.01 21.87
N VAL A 116 10.37 -3.70 23.00
CA VAL A 116 10.38 -2.37 23.62
C VAL A 116 10.84 -2.47 25.06
N THR A 117 11.90 -1.73 25.40
CA THR A 117 12.35 -1.54 26.77
C THR A 117 11.87 -0.18 27.25
N LEU A 118 11.02 -0.16 28.27
CA LEU A 118 10.53 1.07 28.88
C LEU A 118 11.19 1.26 30.25
N SER A 119 11.74 2.44 30.50
CA SER A 119 12.29 2.80 31.79
C SER A 119 11.18 3.26 32.74
N THR A 120 11.41 3.09 34.05
CA THR A 120 10.43 3.50 35.07
C THR A 120 10.13 5.00 35.00
N LYS A 121 11.08 5.85 34.59
CA LYS A 121 10.88 7.31 34.47
C LYS A 121 9.88 7.69 33.39
N GLU A 122 9.84 6.95 32.28
CA GLU A 122 8.95 7.23 31.15
C GLU A 122 7.49 6.93 31.48
N ILE A 123 7.26 6.02 32.43
CA ILE A 123 5.92 5.55 32.76
C ILE A 123 5.49 5.99 34.17
N SER A 124 6.42 6.32 35.09
CA SER A 124 6.14 6.57 36.52
C SER A 124 5.12 7.67 36.77
N ASN A 125 5.05 8.68 35.89
CA ASN A 125 4.08 9.77 36.00
C ASN A 125 2.64 9.29 35.77
N HIS A 126 2.47 8.12 35.14
CA HIS A 126 1.19 7.50 34.82
C HIS A 126 0.85 6.29 35.71
N PHE A 127 1.74 5.95 36.66
CA PHE A 127 1.51 4.92 37.66
C PHE A 127 0.85 5.51 38.90
N VAL A 128 -0.19 4.85 39.39
CA VAL A 128 -0.67 5.07 40.76
C VAL A 128 0.43 4.56 41.69
N GLN A 129 1.05 5.49 42.44
CA GLN A 129 2.01 5.20 43.51
C GLN A 129 1.41 4.10 44.40
N ASN A 130 2.10 2.96 44.54
CA ASN A 130 1.76 1.74 45.34
C ASN A 130 1.29 0.50 44.57
N SER A 131 2.12 -0.04 43.68
CA SER A 131 1.95 -1.40 43.19
C SER A 131 3.26 -2.18 43.15
N GLN A 132 3.38 -3.16 44.05
CA GLN A 132 4.37 -4.23 43.95
C GLN A 132 3.72 -5.37 43.19
N GLY A 133 4.40 -5.88 42.18
CA GLY A 133 3.83 -6.91 41.33
C GLY A 133 4.84 -7.62 40.44
N LEU A 134 5.07 -8.90 40.73
CA LEU A 134 5.90 -9.82 39.97
C LEU A 134 5.09 -10.56 38.88
N GLY A 135 5.64 -10.63 37.66
CA GLY A 135 4.94 -11.15 36.48
C GLY A 135 4.89 -12.67 36.39
N ASN A 136 3.68 -13.23 36.44
CA ASN A 136 3.38 -14.56 35.90
C ASN A 136 2.57 -14.44 34.59
N VAL A 137 2.58 -15.50 33.79
CA VAL A 137 1.92 -15.58 32.47
C VAL A 137 0.41 -15.39 32.63
N LEU A 138 -0.05 -14.19 32.29
CA LEU A 138 -1.46 -13.79 32.28
C LEU A 138 -1.96 -13.78 30.83
N SER A 139 -3.09 -14.42 30.56
CA SER A 139 -3.77 -14.24 29.27
C SER A 139 -4.39 -12.85 29.24
N ARG A 140 -4.21 -12.15 28.11
CA ARG A 140 -4.59 -10.74 27.95
C ARG A 140 -5.60 -10.61 26.86
N VAL A 141 -6.64 -9.83 27.15
CA VAL A 141 -7.61 -9.42 26.14
C VAL A 141 -7.50 -7.91 26.01
N ALA A 142 -6.89 -7.46 24.91
CA ALA A 142 -6.89 -6.07 24.51
C ALA A 142 -7.88 -5.91 23.36
N SER A 143 -8.85 -5.01 23.52
CA SER A 143 -9.70 -4.53 22.44
C SER A 143 -9.11 -3.23 21.94
N THR A 144 -8.71 -3.22 20.67
CA THR A 144 -8.19 -2.05 19.97
C THR A 144 -9.13 -1.66 18.83
N SER A 145 -9.17 -0.38 18.52
CA SER A 145 -9.76 0.15 17.29
C SER A 145 -8.63 0.62 16.38
N VAL A 146 -8.86 0.55 15.08
CA VAL A 146 -7.91 0.98 14.05
C VAL A 146 -8.53 2.13 13.28
N GLY A 147 -7.84 3.27 13.21
CA GLY A 147 -8.15 4.35 12.28
C GLY A 147 -7.33 4.19 11.01
N LEU A 148 -7.97 4.32 9.86
CA LEU A 148 -7.36 4.17 8.53
C LEU A 148 -7.55 5.46 7.74
N VAL A 149 -6.48 5.94 7.09
CA VAL A 149 -6.50 7.14 6.25
C VAL A 149 -5.54 6.95 5.07
N ILE A 150 -5.92 7.45 3.90
CA ILE A 150 -5.01 7.57 2.76
C ILE A 150 -4.35 8.95 2.80
N LEU A 151 -3.02 8.98 2.96
CA LEU A 151 -2.24 10.22 2.89
C LEU A 151 -1.25 10.13 1.73
N GLY A 152 -1.49 10.95 0.70
CA GLY A 152 -0.78 10.83 -0.56
C GLY A 152 -1.05 9.46 -1.18
N GLN A 153 -0.05 8.59 -1.19
CA GLN A 153 -0.12 7.25 -1.78
C GLN A 153 0.30 6.19 -0.76
N ARG A 154 -0.04 6.45 0.51
CA ARG A 154 0.24 5.55 1.61
C ARG A 154 -1.04 5.30 2.40
N LEU A 155 -1.27 4.04 2.77
CA LEU A 155 -2.24 3.67 3.77
C LEU A 155 -1.64 3.93 5.16
N VAL A 156 -2.16 4.92 5.86
CA VAL A 156 -1.75 5.28 7.21
C VAL A 156 -2.73 4.69 8.21
N CYS A 157 -2.17 4.04 9.22
CA CYS A 157 -2.94 3.40 10.28
C CYS A 157 -2.68 4.10 11.61
N SER A 158 -3.67 4.06 12.50
CA SER A 158 -3.54 4.47 13.89
C SER A 158 -4.26 3.47 14.78
N LEU A 159 -3.67 3.15 15.93
CA LEU A 159 -4.23 2.25 16.92
C LEU A 159 -4.70 3.05 18.13
N SER A 160 -5.89 2.71 18.59
CA SER A 160 -6.41 3.15 19.89
C SER A 160 -6.76 1.94 20.73
N LEU A 161 -6.43 1.98 22.02
CA LEU A 161 -6.80 0.95 22.98
C LEU A 161 -8.15 1.30 23.59
N ASN A 162 -9.17 0.51 23.26
CA ASN A 162 -10.51 0.68 23.81
C ASN A 162 -10.59 0.11 25.22
N ARG A 163 -10.08 -1.10 25.39
CA ARG A 163 -10.15 -1.83 26.66
C ARG A 163 -8.98 -2.78 26.80
N PHE A 164 -8.40 -2.84 27.98
CA PHE A 164 -7.47 -3.88 28.39
C PHE A 164 -8.04 -4.64 29.59
N ARG A 165 -7.97 -5.97 29.55
CA ARG A 165 -8.33 -6.83 30.68
C ARG A 165 -7.34 -7.96 30.84
N LEU A 166 -7.03 -8.26 32.09
CA LEU A 166 -6.31 -9.48 32.47
C LEU A 166 -7.30 -10.61 32.70
N ALA A 167 -7.14 -11.69 31.96
CA ALA A 167 -7.86 -12.93 32.22
C ALA A 167 -6.96 -13.84 33.07
N LEU A 168 -7.48 -14.30 34.21
CA LEU A 168 -6.84 -15.32 35.03
C LEU A 168 -7.55 -16.67 34.81
N PRO A 169 -6.83 -17.79 34.92
CA PRO A 169 -7.43 -19.09 35.16
C PRO A 169 -8.40 -19.03 36.35
N GLU A 170 -9.53 -19.74 36.25
CA GLU A 170 -10.67 -19.63 37.19
C GLU A 170 -10.30 -19.86 38.67
N SER A 171 -9.20 -20.58 38.94
CA SER A 171 -8.72 -20.90 40.29
C SER A 171 -8.28 -19.69 41.13
N ASN A 172 -8.01 -18.52 40.53
CA ASN A 172 -7.35 -17.39 41.20
C ASN A 172 -8.15 -16.07 41.16
N ARG A 173 -9.47 -16.14 40.93
CA ARG A 173 -10.33 -14.99 40.58
C ARG A 173 -10.56 -13.96 41.70
N SER A 174 -10.11 -14.20 42.93
CA SER A 174 -10.45 -13.39 44.12
C SER A 174 -9.38 -12.39 44.59
N ASN A 175 -8.23 -12.24 43.91
CA ASN A 175 -7.13 -11.43 44.42
C ASN A 175 -7.16 -9.94 43.98
N ILE A 176 -7.17 -9.03 44.96
CA ILE A 176 -7.07 -7.56 44.83
C ILE A 176 -5.78 -7.13 44.10
N GLU A 177 -4.73 -7.97 44.11
CA GLU A 177 -3.49 -7.74 43.36
C GLU A 177 -3.74 -7.60 41.85
N VAL A 178 -4.68 -8.36 41.28
CA VAL A 178 -4.96 -8.40 39.84
C VAL A 178 -5.41 -7.05 39.30
N LEU A 179 -6.27 -6.34 40.02
CA LEU A 179 -6.78 -5.04 39.59
C LEU A 179 -5.67 -3.97 39.54
N ARG A 180 -4.70 -4.05 40.46
CA ARG A 180 -3.54 -3.15 40.44
C ARG A 180 -2.65 -3.43 39.23
N PHE A 181 -2.40 -4.69 38.90
CA PHE A 181 -1.63 -5.05 37.70
C PHE A 181 -2.33 -4.69 36.39
N GLU A 182 -3.65 -4.83 36.31
CA GLU A 182 -4.41 -4.44 35.12
C GLU A 182 -4.23 -2.95 34.82
N ASN A 183 -4.35 -2.10 35.84
CA ASN A 183 -4.16 -0.65 35.72
C ASN A 183 -2.74 -0.29 35.28
N ILE A 184 -1.74 -0.93 35.88
CA ILE A 184 -0.32 -0.76 35.51
C ILE A 184 -0.11 -1.07 34.03
N LEU A 185 -0.56 -2.26 33.61
CA LEU A 185 -0.33 -2.74 32.25
C LEU A 185 -1.14 -1.93 31.25
N SER A 186 -2.33 -1.49 31.62
CA SER A 186 -3.11 -0.54 30.84
C SER A 186 -2.36 0.78 30.67
N SER A 187 -1.75 1.35 31.73
CA SER A 187 -0.92 2.55 31.63
C SER A 187 0.31 2.34 30.75
N ILE A 188 1.02 1.21 30.90
CA ILE A 188 2.17 0.87 30.04
C ILE A 188 1.76 0.80 28.57
N LEU A 189 0.63 0.14 28.27
CA LEU A 189 0.14 0.03 26.90
C LEU A 189 -0.26 1.40 26.34
N HIS A 190 -1.01 2.20 27.10
CA HIS A 190 -1.56 3.46 26.63
C HIS A 190 -0.50 4.56 26.47
N PHE A 191 0.44 4.66 27.41
CA PHE A 191 1.43 5.74 27.45
C PHE A 191 2.83 5.33 26.98
N GLY A 192 3.15 4.03 27.00
CA GLY A 192 4.44 3.51 26.55
C GLY A 192 4.37 2.89 25.16
N VAL A 193 3.63 1.80 25.02
CA VAL A 193 3.67 0.96 23.81
C VAL A 193 2.90 1.58 22.64
N LEU A 194 1.67 2.04 22.85
CA LEU A 194 0.81 2.58 21.78
C LEU A 194 1.41 3.81 21.08
N PRO A 195 1.99 4.80 21.78
CA PRO A 195 2.60 5.95 21.10
C PRO A 195 3.75 5.53 20.19
N LEU A 196 4.57 4.57 20.61
CA LEU A 196 5.67 4.04 19.80
C LEU A 196 5.15 3.27 18.58
N ALA A 197 4.13 2.43 18.76
CA ALA A 197 3.48 1.72 17.67
C ALA A 197 2.86 2.71 16.67
N ASN A 198 2.13 3.72 17.14
CA ASN A 198 1.52 4.75 16.29
C ASN A 198 2.56 5.59 15.57
N ALA A 199 3.71 5.90 16.18
CA ALA A 199 4.80 6.60 15.50
C ALA A 199 5.35 5.81 14.31
N LYS A 200 5.30 4.47 14.35
CA LYS A 200 5.65 3.61 13.21
C LYS A 200 4.51 3.53 12.20
N LEU A 201 3.28 3.29 12.64
CA LEU A 201 2.11 3.17 11.75
C LEU A 201 1.78 4.47 11.00
N GLN A 202 2.09 5.63 11.60
CA GLN A 202 1.96 6.94 10.97
C GLN A 202 2.91 7.14 9.78
N GLN A 203 3.97 6.34 9.66
CA GLN A 203 4.79 6.35 8.44
C GLN A 203 3.97 5.83 7.26
N GLY A 204 3.06 4.89 7.49
CA GLY A 204 2.15 4.34 6.49
C GLY A 204 2.79 3.34 5.55
N PHE A 205 1.95 2.48 4.98
CA PHE A 205 2.34 1.47 4.00
C PHE A 205 2.19 2.06 2.60
N PRO A 206 3.22 2.01 1.74
CA PRO A 206 3.11 2.52 0.37
C PRO A 206 2.12 1.65 -0.42
N LEU A 207 1.21 2.32 -1.13
CA LEU A 207 0.29 1.67 -2.05
C LEU A 207 0.97 1.49 -3.43
N PRO A 208 0.56 0.49 -4.23
CA PRO A 208 1.09 0.30 -5.57
C PRO A 208 0.83 1.56 -6.41
N ASN A 209 1.89 2.18 -6.93
CA ASN A 209 1.78 3.41 -7.70
C ASN A 209 2.50 3.32 -9.06
N PRO A 210 1.79 3.46 -10.18
CA PRO A 210 2.42 3.70 -11.47
C PRO A 210 3.00 5.13 -11.53
N HIS A 211 4.14 5.30 -12.17
CA HIS A 211 4.84 6.60 -12.24
C HIS A 211 3.95 7.80 -12.61
N LYS A 212 4.16 8.94 -11.91
CA LYS A 212 3.52 10.25 -12.15
C LYS A 212 2.00 10.29 -11.93
N ILE A 213 1.49 9.49 -11.00
CA ILE A 213 0.08 9.52 -10.61
C ILE A 213 -0.01 9.90 -9.12
N SER A 214 -1.11 10.57 -8.77
CA SER A 214 -1.48 10.93 -7.40
C SER A 214 -2.94 10.52 -7.14
N PHE A 215 -3.21 10.12 -5.90
CA PHE A 215 -4.56 9.71 -5.47
C PHE A 215 -5.35 10.93 -4.99
N VAL A 216 -6.62 11.00 -5.39
CA VAL A 216 -7.56 12.06 -5.04
C VAL A 216 -8.93 11.47 -4.74
N ASN A 217 -9.67 12.11 -3.84
CA ASN A 217 -11.00 11.66 -3.39
C ASN A 217 -11.03 10.21 -2.90
N SER A 218 -9.99 9.78 -2.18
CA SER A 218 -9.87 8.41 -1.73
C SER A 218 -10.82 8.12 -0.57
N ASP A 219 -11.48 6.97 -0.62
CA ASP A 219 -12.34 6.42 0.44
C ASP A 219 -11.90 5.01 0.81
N ILE A 220 -12.21 4.60 2.04
CA ILE A 220 -11.82 3.30 2.59
C ILE A 220 -13.05 2.59 3.17
N GLU A 221 -13.32 1.38 2.69
CA GLU A 221 -14.38 0.50 3.18
C GLU A 221 -13.77 -0.82 3.69
N VAL A 222 -14.16 -1.25 4.90
CA VAL A 222 -13.74 -2.52 5.47
C VAL A 222 -14.77 -3.58 5.11
N LEU A 223 -14.36 -4.58 4.32
CA LEU A 223 -15.21 -5.69 3.89
C LEU A 223 -14.75 -7.01 4.53
N GLU A 224 -15.53 -8.07 4.35
CA GLU A 224 -15.16 -9.38 4.88
C GLU A 224 -13.89 -9.89 4.19
N GLY A 225 -12.81 -10.04 4.97
CA GLY A 225 -11.53 -10.58 4.50
C GLY A 225 -10.59 -9.60 3.80
N PHE A 226 -11.02 -8.36 3.48
CA PHE A 226 -10.16 -7.36 2.83
C PHE A 226 -10.61 -5.92 3.07
N LEU A 227 -9.69 -4.99 2.87
CA LEU A 227 -9.93 -3.54 2.83
C LEU A 227 -10.10 -3.11 1.38
N LEU A 228 -11.16 -2.36 1.07
CA LEU A 228 -11.36 -1.74 -0.23
C LEU A 228 -10.98 -0.25 -0.16
N ILE A 229 -10.05 0.16 -1.01
CA ILE A 229 -9.74 1.57 -1.25
C ILE A 229 -10.31 1.94 -2.61
N SER A 230 -11.13 2.98 -2.65
CA SER A 230 -11.65 3.55 -3.90
C SER A 230 -11.04 4.93 -4.08
N THR A 231 -10.47 5.25 -5.24
CA THR A 231 -9.81 6.54 -5.47
C THR A 231 -9.88 6.98 -6.92
N ASP A 232 -9.93 8.30 -7.13
CA ASP A 232 -9.67 8.89 -8.43
C ASP A 232 -8.17 9.13 -8.61
N LEU A 233 -7.74 9.22 -9.87
CA LEU A 233 -6.34 9.40 -10.25
C LEU A 233 -6.12 10.77 -10.89
N LYS A 234 -5.03 11.42 -10.50
CA LYS A 234 -4.56 12.66 -11.12
C LYS A 234 -3.13 12.48 -11.63
N TYR A 235 -2.95 12.64 -12.93
CA TYR A 235 -1.63 12.60 -13.57
C TYR A 235 -0.84 13.87 -13.24
N GLU A 236 0.39 13.71 -12.76
CA GLU A 236 1.31 14.79 -12.47
C GLU A 236 2.10 15.17 -13.73
N THR A 237 1.62 16.19 -14.44
CA THR A 237 2.41 16.81 -15.52
C THR A 237 3.58 17.56 -14.90
N SER A 238 4.80 17.05 -15.12
CA SER A 238 6.01 17.79 -14.76
C SER A 238 6.02 19.11 -15.54
N SER A 239 6.00 20.25 -14.83
CA SER A 239 6.26 21.58 -15.39
C SER A 239 7.75 21.68 -15.78
N LYS A 240 8.13 20.96 -16.84
CA LYS A 240 9.28 21.28 -17.66
C LYS A 240 8.73 21.34 -19.08
N GLN A 241 9.01 22.44 -19.77
CA GLN A 241 8.67 22.68 -21.17
C GLN A 241 8.70 21.34 -21.93
N HIS A 242 7.59 21.02 -22.61
CA HIS A 242 7.60 20.04 -23.68
C HIS A 242 8.92 20.22 -24.45
N PRO A 243 9.75 19.18 -24.65
CA PRO A 243 10.55 19.17 -25.85
C PRO A 243 9.53 19.32 -26.98
N SER A 244 9.61 20.40 -27.75
CA SER A 244 8.92 20.49 -29.01
C SER A 244 9.09 19.15 -29.71
N PHE A 245 7.98 18.47 -29.99
CA PHE A 245 7.99 17.21 -30.70
C PHE A 245 8.58 17.48 -32.09
N HIS A 246 9.89 17.27 -32.26
CA HIS A 246 10.61 17.51 -33.52
C HIS A 246 10.26 16.48 -34.62
N GLY A 247 9.37 15.52 -34.33
CA GLY A 247 8.91 14.50 -35.27
C GLY A 247 8.11 15.02 -36.48
N TRP A 248 7.78 16.31 -36.54
CA TRP A 248 7.13 16.92 -37.71
C TRP A 248 8.10 17.34 -38.82
N GLU A 249 9.41 17.27 -38.60
CA GLU A 249 10.41 17.60 -39.63
C GLU A 249 10.31 16.67 -40.86
N GLY A 250 9.80 15.44 -40.69
CA GLY A 250 9.52 14.50 -41.79
C GLY A 250 8.30 14.84 -42.65
N LEU A 251 7.35 15.64 -42.15
CA LEU A 251 6.14 16.03 -42.89
C LEU A 251 6.39 17.25 -43.81
N ASN A 252 7.47 18.01 -43.56
CA ASN A 252 7.88 19.12 -44.43
C ASN A 252 8.41 18.64 -45.79
N LEU A 253 8.82 17.38 -45.92
CA LEU A 253 9.25 16.78 -47.19
C LEU A 253 8.09 16.55 -48.18
N ILE A 254 6.84 16.51 -47.71
CA ILE A 254 5.66 16.30 -48.57
C ILE A 254 5.27 17.60 -49.29
N SER A 255 5.58 18.77 -48.71
CA SER A 255 5.24 20.07 -49.32
C SER A 255 6.09 20.41 -50.56
N GLY A 256 7.26 19.79 -50.72
CA GLY A 256 8.15 19.98 -51.87
C GLY A 256 7.76 19.17 -53.12
N TRP A 257 6.97 18.10 -52.96
CA TRP A 257 6.69 17.16 -54.06
C TRP A 257 5.47 17.54 -54.92
N TRP A 258 4.66 18.49 -54.46
CA TRP A 258 3.47 18.97 -55.18
C TRP A 258 3.67 20.29 -55.94
N ARG A 259 4.90 20.82 -56.00
CA ARG A 259 5.21 22.05 -56.74
C ARG A 259 5.94 21.73 -58.04
N GLY A 260 5.20 21.24 -59.03
CA GLY A 260 5.71 21.18 -60.40
C GLY A 260 5.06 20.13 -61.30
N LYS A 261 3.93 20.49 -61.92
CA LYS A 261 3.70 20.38 -63.37
C LYS A 261 2.32 20.94 -63.70
N SER A 262 2.32 22.09 -64.39
CA SER A 262 1.19 22.58 -65.17
C SER A 262 0.89 21.58 -66.29
N ALA A 263 -0.37 21.18 -66.40
CA ALA A 263 -0.85 20.31 -67.48
C ALA A 263 -0.92 21.07 -68.82
N PRO A 264 -0.68 20.41 -69.97
CA PRO A 264 -1.01 20.94 -71.30
C PRO A 264 -2.53 20.98 -71.53
#